data_AF-A0A7X8U9T7-F1
#
_entry.id   AF-A0A7X8U9T7-F1
#
_cell.length_a   1.000
_cell.length_b   1.000
_cell.length_c   1.000
_cell.angle_alpha   90.00
_cell.angle_beta   90.00
_cell.angle_gamma   90.00
#
_symmetry.space_group_name_H-M   'P 1'
#
loop_
_entity.id
_entity.type
_entity.pdbx_description
1 polymer ?
#
loop_
_entity_poly.entity_id
_entity_poly.type
_entity_poly.pdbx_seq_one_letter_code
_entity_poly.pdbx_strand_id
1 'polypeptide(L)'
;MSIGKKILFSLLGLSLLVTLLLCAISIYGFNDIKATFQQENKTAIDDLYEKNVAEITKSSSKLAISLANYYAQTINIDFERIMGELNTMKGDIETLYNSGGTTHAIPISRYEEYIISQAAHPSQQEVNRTLNVLGAATPMFDNILKIEPKISLAYLVLENGMVISSTKTFYPAVEKADMRTRDWYKDAVKAGTVNWSDLYTGTDNRSYVTCATPIHDKKGQLV
;
A
#
# COMPACT_ATOMS: atom_id res chain seq x y z
N MET A 1 18.91 -90.41 49.97
CA MET A 1 17.81 -89.64 49.33
C MET A 1 16.98 -90.61 48.49
N SER A 2 15.68 -90.75 48.76
CA SER A 2 14.82 -91.73 48.05
C SER A 2 14.64 -91.35 46.57
N ILE A 3 14.44 -92.35 45.72
CA ILE A 3 14.28 -92.17 44.26
C ILE A 3 13.16 -91.17 43.94
N GLY A 4 12.05 -91.19 44.68
CA GLY A 4 10.94 -90.26 44.50
C GLY A 4 11.30 -88.79 44.71
N LYS A 5 12.18 -88.48 45.68
CA LYS A 5 12.67 -87.10 45.89
C LYS A 5 13.54 -86.63 44.72
N LYS A 6 14.37 -87.51 44.14
CA LYS A 6 15.22 -87.16 42.98
C LYS A 6 14.38 -86.87 41.73
N ILE A 7 13.34 -87.66 41.50
CA ILE A 7 12.40 -87.46 40.38
C ILE A 7 11.64 -86.13 40.56
N LEU A 8 11.12 -85.86 41.77
CA LEU A 8 10.41 -84.61 42.07
C LEU A 8 11.29 -83.37 41.86
N PHE A 9 12.54 -83.36 42.35
CA PHE A 9 13.45 -82.23 42.13
C PHE A 9 13.82 -82.04 40.65
N SER A 10 13.93 -83.13 39.87
CA SER A 10 14.21 -83.04 38.43
C SER A 10 13.03 -82.45 37.67
N LEU A 11 11.79 -82.84 38.01
CA LEU A 11 10.58 -82.27 37.42
C LEU A 11 10.37 -80.80 37.80
N LEU A 12 10.64 -80.43 39.06
CA LEU A 12 10.60 -79.04 39.51
C LEU A 12 11.66 -78.18 38.80
N GLY A 13 12.88 -78.70 38.64
CA GLY A 13 13.95 -78.02 37.90
C GLY A 13 13.59 -77.80 36.43
N LEU A 14 13.00 -78.81 35.78
CA LEU A 14 12.55 -78.70 34.39
C LEU A 14 11.39 -77.70 34.25
N SER A 15 10.41 -77.75 35.15
CA SER A 15 9.29 -76.80 35.16
C SER A 15 9.78 -75.36 35.33
N LEU A 16 10.71 -75.13 36.26
CA LEU A 16 11.30 -73.81 36.50
C LEU A 16 12.05 -73.31 35.26
N LEU A 17 12.82 -74.18 34.60
CA LEU A 17 13.56 -73.84 33.38
C LEU A 17 12.62 -73.44 32.24
N VAL A 18 11.52 -74.18 32.04
CA VAL A 18 10.51 -73.85 31.03
C VAL A 18 9.84 -72.50 31.34
N THR A 19 9.47 -72.25 32.61
CA THR A 19 8.89 -70.96 33.01
C THR A 19 9.86 -69.80 32.78
N LEU A 20 11.14 -69.96 33.13
CA LEU A 20 12.16 -68.92 32.91
C LEU A 20 12.37 -68.62 31.42
N LEU A 21 12.36 -69.65 30.56
CA LEU A 21 12.46 -69.47 29.11
C LEU A 21 11.24 -68.73 28.53
N LEU A 22 10.02 -69.08 28.98
CA LEU A 22 8.80 -68.39 28.57
C LEU A 22 8.79 -66.92 29.02
N CYS A 23 9.24 -66.64 30.24
CA CYS A 23 9.42 -65.27 30.73
C CYS A 23 10.44 -64.49 29.90
N ALA A 24 11.58 -65.10 29.58
CA ALA A 24 12.62 -64.45 28.77
C ALA A 24 12.12 -64.11 27.35
N ILE A 25 11.42 -65.04 26.69
CA ILE A 25 10.81 -64.80 25.37
C ILE A 25 9.77 -63.68 25.43
N SER A 26 8.93 -63.68 26.47
CA SER A 26 7.90 -62.66 26.67
C SER A 26 8.50 -61.27 26.90
N ILE A 27 9.55 -61.17 27.73
CA ILE A 27 10.25 -59.90 27.98
C ILE A 27 10.96 -59.40 26.71
N TYR A 28 11.60 -60.30 25.97
CA TYR A 28 12.26 -59.94 24.71
C TYR A 28 11.24 -59.44 23.68
N GLY A 29 10.15 -60.19 23.46
CA GLY A 29 9.08 -59.78 22.56
C GLY A 29 8.42 -58.47 22.96
N PHE A 30 8.21 -58.25 24.26
CA PHE A 30 7.67 -56.98 24.75
C PHE A 30 8.61 -55.81 24.52
N ASN A 31 9.92 -55.98 24.75
CA ASN A 31 10.91 -54.93 24.52
C ASN A 31 11.07 -54.59 23.03
N ASP A 32 11.01 -55.59 22.15
CA ASP A 32 11.08 -55.41 20.71
C ASP A 32 9.83 -54.69 20.16
N ILE A 33 8.63 -55.11 20.60
CA ILE A 33 7.38 -54.42 20.28
C ILE A 33 7.40 -52.98 20.80
N LYS A 34 7.90 -52.77 22.03
CA LYS A 34 8.02 -51.43 22.61
C LYS A 34 8.99 -50.56 21.82
N ALA A 35 10.14 -51.08 21.42
CA ALA A 35 11.13 -50.35 20.63
C ALA A 35 10.57 -49.98 19.24
N THR A 36 9.91 -50.93 18.58
CA THR A 36 9.25 -50.73 17.29
C THR A 36 8.16 -49.67 17.39
N PHE A 37 7.27 -49.80 18.39
CA PHE A 37 6.20 -48.83 18.62
C PHE A 37 6.74 -47.43 18.95
N GLN A 38 7.82 -47.32 19.72
CA GLN A 38 8.48 -46.05 20.00
C GLN A 38 9.08 -45.41 18.74
N GLN A 39 9.70 -46.22 17.87
CA GLN A 39 10.29 -45.75 16.62
C GLN A 39 9.23 -45.32 15.61
N GLU A 40 8.15 -46.09 15.46
CA GLU A 40 7.01 -45.74 14.59
C GLU A 40 6.33 -44.46 15.07
N ASN A 41 6.06 -44.33 16.38
CA ASN A 41 5.48 -43.11 16.93
C ASN A 41 6.38 -41.89 16.72
N LYS A 42 7.69 -42.04 16.93
CA LYS A 42 8.63 -40.94 16.69
C LYS A 42 8.57 -40.49 15.23
N THR A 43 8.60 -41.44 14.29
CA THR A 43 8.53 -41.15 12.86
C THR A 43 7.21 -40.47 12.48
N ALA A 44 6.08 -40.93 13.03
CA ALA A 44 4.77 -40.33 12.78
C ALA A 44 4.66 -38.91 13.36
N ILE A 45 5.24 -38.65 14.54
CA ILE A 45 5.28 -37.31 15.13
C ILE A 45 6.14 -36.36 14.27
N ASP A 46 7.31 -36.82 13.83
CA ASP A 46 8.21 -36.01 13.00
C ASP A 46 7.55 -35.66 11.65
N ASP A 47 6.88 -36.63 10.99
CA ASP A 47 6.15 -36.42 9.74
C ASP A 47 4.95 -35.46 9.91
N LEU A 48 4.19 -35.59 11.00
CA LEU A 48 3.10 -34.67 11.32
C LEU A 48 3.61 -33.26 11.60
N TYR A 49 4.74 -33.12 12.29
CA TYR A 49 5.35 -31.82 12.56
C TYR A 49 5.81 -31.16 11.26
N GLU A 50 6.54 -31.88 10.40
CA GLU A 50 7.03 -31.36 9.12
C GLU A 50 5.86 -30.92 8.20
N LYS A 51 4.82 -31.76 8.06
CA LYS A 51 3.62 -31.43 7.28
C LYS A 51 2.88 -30.22 7.81
N ASN A 52 2.71 -30.13 9.14
CA ASN A 52 2.02 -29.00 9.76
C ASN A 52 2.81 -27.71 9.57
N VAL A 53 4.13 -27.72 9.77
CA VAL A 53 4.99 -26.54 9.55
C VAL A 53 4.92 -26.10 8.09
N ALA A 54 4.99 -27.03 7.14
CA ALA A 54 4.89 -26.73 5.71
C ALA A 54 3.53 -26.12 5.34
N GLU A 55 2.43 -26.71 5.82
CA GLU A 55 1.07 -26.23 5.52
C GLU A 55 0.77 -24.88 6.20
N ILE A 56 1.20 -24.68 7.45
CA ILE A 56 1.11 -23.38 8.14
C ILE A 56 1.88 -22.32 7.37
N THR A 57 3.13 -22.60 6.99
CA THR A 57 3.98 -21.65 6.24
C THR A 57 3.35 -21.28 4.90
N LYS A 58 2.84 -22.27 4.17
CA LYS A 58 2.14 -22.07 2.89
C LYS A 58 0.86 -21.26 3.06
N SER A 59 0.08 -21.54 4.10
CA SER A 59 -1.13 -20.79 4.44
C SER A 59 -0.82 -19.33 4.77
N SER A 60 0.19 -19.09 5.63
CA SER A 60 0.66 -17.74 5.96
C SER A 60 1.16 -16.98 4.73
N SER A 61 1.92 -17.62 3.85
CA SER A 61 2.38 -17.02 2.59
C SER A 61 1.21 -16.65 1.67
N LYS A 62 0.23 -17.55 1.50
CA LYS A 62 -0.98 -17.26 0.72
C LYS A 62 -1.77 -16.08 1.30
N LEU A 63 -1.92 -16.02 2.62
CA LEU A 63 -2.59 -14.90 3.29
C LEU A 63 -1.85 -13.59 3.07
N ALA A 64 -0.51 -13.58 3.22
CA ALA A 64 0.31 -12.40 2.97
C ALA A 64 0.18 -11.90 1.51
N ILE A 65 0.25 -12.81 0.53
CA ILE A 65 0.05 -12.49 -0.89
C ILE A 65 -1.36 -11.97 -1.13
N SER A 66 -2.39 -12.63 -0.59
CA SER A 66 -3.78 -12.20 -0.74
C SER A 66 -4.01 -10.81 -0.14
N LEU A 67 -3.43 -10.53 1.01
CA LEU A 67 -3.52 -9.24 1.67
C LEU A 67 -2.79 -8.15 0.87
N ALA A 68 -1.58 -8.44 0.38
CA ALA A 68 -0.83 -7.54 -0.48
C ALA A 68 -1.60 -7.24 -1.78
N ASN A 69 -2.18 -8.26 -2.42
CA ASN A 69 -3.01 -8.10 -3.61
C ASN A 69 -4.26 -7.26 -3.32
N TYR A 70 -4.93 -7.51 -2.20
CA TYR A 70 -6.11 -6.73 -1.80
C TYR A 70 -5.76 -5.25 -1.56
N TYR A 71 -4.65 -4.97 -0.86
CA TYR A 71 -4.17 -3.60 -0.67
C TYR A 71 -3.76 -2.95 -1.99
N ALA A 72 -3.04 -3.66 -2.86
CA ALA A 72 -2.67 -3.16 -4.18
C ALA A 72 -3.91 -2.84 -5.03
N GLN A 73 -4.93 -3.71 -5.03
CA GLN A 73 -6.20 -3.45 -5.70
C GLN A 73 -6.91 -2.21 -5.13
N THR A 74 -6.97 -2.09 -3.80
CA THR A 74 -7.59 -0.93 -3.14
C THR A 74 -6.88 0.37 -3.52
N ILE A 75 -5.54 0.37 -3.48
CA ILE A 75 -4.70 1.51 -3.87
C ILE A 75 -4.91 1.86 -5.35
N ASN A 76 -4.98 0.86 -6.24
CA ASN A 76 -5.22 1.10 -7.67
C ASN A 76 -6.60 1.72 -7.91
N ILE A 77 -7.64 1.26 -7.22
CA ILE A 77 -8.99 1.86 -7.30
C ILE A 77 -8.95 3.32 -6.85
N ASP A 78 -8.20 3.64 -5.79
CA ASP A 78 -8.03 5.02 -5.34
C ASP A 78 -7.31 5.88 -6.39
N PHE A 79 -6.24 5.36 -7.00
CA PHE A 79 -5.51 6.07 -8.05
C PHE A 79 -6.39 6.37 -9.27
N GLU A 80 -7.14 5.38 -9.75
CA GLU A 80 -8.07 5.54 -10.87
C GLU A 80 -9.18 6.55 -10.56
N ARG A 81 -9.72 6.49 -9.33
CA ARG A 81 -10.73 7.45 -8.88
C ARG A 81 -10.19 8.87 -8.87
N ILE A 82 -9.00 9.10 -8.31
CA ILE A 82 -8.36 10.42 -8.29
C ILE A 82 -8.07 10.92 -9.72
N MET A 83 -7.65 10.04 -10.64
CA MET A 83 -7.48 10.40 -12.05
C MET A 83 -8.80 10.82 -12.70
N GLY A 84 -9.89 10.11 -12.43
CA GLY A 84 -11.23 10.45 -12.92
C GLY A 84 -11.68 11.82 -12.45
N GLU A 85 -11.55 12.09 -11.15
CA GLU A 85 -11.90 13.39 -10.56
C GLU A 85 -11.02 14.53 -11.10
N LEU A 86 -9.71 14.29 -11.25
CA LEU A 86 -8.79 15.27 -11.80
C LEU A 86 -9.11 15.59 -13.27
N ASN A 87 -9.54 14.61 -14.06
CA ASN A 87 -9.98 14.83 -15.44
C ASN A 87 -11.29 15.64 -15.52
N THR A 88 -12.23 15.40 -14.61
CA THR A 88 -13.44 16.23 -14.49
C THR A 88 -13.07 17.66 -14.14
N MET A 89 -12.23 17.86 -13.13
CA MET A 89 -11.76 19.17 -12.71
C MET A 89 -10.99 19.89 -13.82
N LYS A 90 -10.17 19.18 -14.60
CA LYS A 90 -9.54 19.72 -15.80
C LYS A 90 -10.57 20.29 -16.76
N GLY A 91 -11.61 19.52 -17.12
CA GLY A 91 -12.65 19.98 -18.04
C GLY A 91 -13.39 21.23 -17.54
N ASP A 92 -13.66 21.28 -16.23
CA ASP A 92 -14.30 22.44 -15.60
C ASP A 92 -13.39 23.68 -15.62
N ILE A 93 -12.11 23.52 -15.30
CA ILE A 93 -11.13 24.61 -15.33
C ILE A 93 -10.88 25.09 -16.77
N GLU A 94 -10.74 24.17 -17.74
CA GLU A 94 -10.62 24.52 -19.15
C GLU A 94 -11.86 25.30 -19.61
N THR A 95 -13.06 24.89 -19.19
CA THR A 95 -14.31 25.60 -19.49
C THR A 95 -14.32 27.01 -18.91
N LEU A 96 -13.97 27.15 -17.63
CA LEU A 96 -13.86 28.45 -16.95
C LEU A 96 -12.85 29.38 -17.63
N TYR A 97 -11.67 28.85 -17.95
CA TYR A 97 -10.62 29.62 -18.62
C TYR A 97 -11.09 30.12 -19.99
N ASN A 98 -11.72 29.22 -20.75
CA ASN A 98 -12.18 29.44 -22.11
C ASN A 98 -13.46 30.29 -22.22
N SER A 99 -14.23 30.45 -21.13
CA SER A 99 -15.35 31.38 -21.03
C SER A 99 -14.94 32.79 -20.59
N GLY A 100 -13.66 33.01 -20.27
CA GLY A 100 -13.16 34.28 -19.75
C GLY A 100 -13.41 34.46 -18.24
N GLY A 101 -13.61 33.36 -17.51
CA GLY A 101 -13.87 33.39 -16.08
C GLY A 101 -15.32 33.58 -15.71
N THR A 102 -15.53 34.17 -14.53
CA THR A 102 -16.85 34.49 -14.02
C THR A 102 -17.22 35.93 -14.32
N THR A 103 -18.49 36.18 -14.67
CA THR A 103 -19.02 37.53 -14.89
C THR A 103 -19.18 38.32 -13.59
N HIS A 104 -19.16 37.63 -12.46
CA HIS A 104 -19.21 38.22 -11.12
C HIS A 104 -17.90 37.94 -10.42
N ALA A 105 -17.33 38.95 -9.75
CA ALA A 105 -16.21 38.74 -8.86
C ALA A 105 -16.65 37.76 -7.77
N ILE A 106 -16.09 36.56 -7.76
CA ILE A 106 -16.26 35.65 -6.62
C ILE A 106 -15.47 36.29 -5.49
N PRO A 107 -16.10 36.65 -4.36
CA PRO A 107 -15.38 37.17 -3.21
C PRO A 107 -14.49 36.06 -2.67
N ILE A 108 -13.23 36.02 -3.11
CA ILE A 108 -12.24 35.13 -2.54
C ILE A 108 -11.87 35.75 -1.19
N SER A 109 -12.44 35.26 -0.09
CA SER A 109 -12.18 35.84 1.24
C SER A 109 -10.71 35.72 1.69
N ARG A 110 -9.86 35.07 0.88
CA ARG A 110 -8.47 34.73 1.17
C ARG A 110 -7.50 35.06 0.02
N TYR A 111 -7.71 36.17 -0.68
CA TYR A 111 -6.93 36.56 -1.89
C TYR A 111 -5.40 36.47 -1.75
N GLU A 112 -4.83 36.74 -0.57
CA GLU A 112 -3.38 36.65 -0.32
C GLU A 112 -2.92 35.22 -0.03
N GLU A 113 -3.82 34.35 0.42
CA GLU A 113 -3.50 33.00 0.90
C GLU A 113 -3.57 31.92 -0.20
N TYR A 114 -4.15 32.24 -1.38
CA TYR A 114 -4.31 31.28 -2.49
C TYR A 114 -3.18 31.36 -3.53
N ILE A 115 -2.52 32.50 -3.69
CA ILE A 115 -1.44 32.68 -4.68
C ILE A 115 -0.09 32.48 -4.00
N ILE A 116 0.54 31.34 -4.28
CA ILE A 116 1.68 30.90 -3.48
C ILE A 116 2.84 30.45 -4.36
N SER A 117 3.18 31.30 -5.33
CA SER A 117 4.51 31.43 -5.90
C SER A 117 4.43 32.56 -6.94
N GLN A 118 5.40 33.47 -6.92
CA GLN A 118 5.60 34.48 -7.96
C GLN A 118 7.03 34.33 -8.50
N ALA A 119 7.45 33.09 -8.79
CA ALA A 119 8.81 32.82 -9.22
C ALA A 119 9.21 33.61 -10.50
N ALA A 120 8.22 34.07 -11.29
CA ALA A 120 8.43 34.93 -12.45
C ALA A 120 8.08 36.42 -12.24
N HIS A 121 7.73 36.83 -11.01
CA HIS A 121 7.27 38.20 -10.69
C HIS A 121 6.18 38.74 -11.64
N PRO A 122 5.01 38.07 -11.74
CA PRO A 122 3.93 38.50 -12.61
C PRO A 122 3.46 39.91 -12.24
N SER A 123 3.10 40.71 -13.25
CA SER A 123 2.55 42.03 -13.04
C SER A 123 1.21 41.98 -12.29
N GLN A 124 0.86 43.07 -11.60
CA GLN A 124 -0.44 43.18 -10.92
C GLN A 124 -1.64 42.95 -11.87
N GLN A 125 -1.48 43.35 -13.14
CA GLN A 125 -2.51 43.13 -14.17
C GLN A 125 -2.69 41.64 -14.48
N GLU A 126 -1.61 40.88 -14.59
CA GLU A 126 -1.65 39.43 -14.80
C GLU A 126 -2.27 38.71 -13.60
N VAL A 127 -1.86 39.10 -12.39
CA VAL A 127 -2.45 38.58 -11.15
C VAL A 127 -3.97 38.80 -11.11
N ASN A 128 -4.41 40.04 -11.36
CA ASN A 128 -5.83 40.38 -11.35
C ASN A 128 -6.61 39.63 -12.45
N ARG A 129 -6.02 39.48 -13.64
CA ARG A 129 -6.63 38.74 -14.74
C ARG A 129 -6.78 37.26 -14.37
N THR A 130 -5.73 36.64 -13.86
CA THR A 130 -5.75 35.24 -13.41
C THR A 130 -6.82 35.02 -12.36
N LEU A 131 -6.91 35.90 -11.36
CA LEU A 131 -7.90 35.80 -10.30
C LEU A 131 -9.34 35.94 -10.80
N ASN A 132 -9.57 36.83 -11.79
CA ASN A 132 -10.89 36.96 -12.43
C ASN A 132 -11.28 35.69 -13.21
N VAL A 133 -10.30 35.00 -13.80
CA VAL A 133 -10.56 33.81 -14.62
C VAL A 133 -10.69 32.55 -13.76
N LEU A 134 -9.78 32.36 -12.82
CA LEU A 134 -9.53 31.10 -12.13
C LEU A 134 -9.83 31.14 -10.64
N GLY A 135 -10.21 32.29 -10.08
CA GLY A 135 -10.69 32.37 -8.70
C GLY A 135 -11.84 31.41 -8.39
N ALA A 136 -12.65 31.10 -9.41
CA ALA A 136 -13.74 30.13 -9.38
C ALA A 136 -13.30 28.65 -9.32
N ALA A 137 -12.03 28.35 -9.59
CA ALA A 137 -11.49 27.00 -9.42
C ALA A 137 -11.30 26.65 -7.94
N THR A 138 -11.17 27.65 -7.07
CA THR A 138 -10.86 27.45 -5.64
C THR A 138 -11.88 26.58 -4.90
N PRO A 139 -13.21 26.80 -5.03
CA PRO A 139 -14.20 25.90 -4.43
C PRO A 139 -14.15 24.47 -4.99
N MET A 140 -13.64 24.27 -6.21
CA MET A 140 -13.46 22.92 -6.77
C MET A 140 -12.40 22.15 -5.99
N PHE A 141 -11.34 22.83 -5.54
CA PHE A 141 -10.33 22.22 -4.66
C PHE A 141 -10.91 21.81 -3.30
N ASP A 142 -11.72 22.67 -2.69
CA ASP A 142 -12.37 22.34 -1.41
C ASP A 142 -13.30 21.13 -1.55
N ASN A 143 -14.05 21.07 -2.66
CA ASN A 143 -14.93 19.95 -2.96
C ASN A 143 -14.15 18.65 -3.15
N ILE A 144 -13.08 18.65 -3.94
CA ILE A 144 -12.34 17.42 -4.19
C ILE A 144 -11.65 16.91 -2.93
N LEU A 145 -11.07 17.80 -2.11
CA LEU A 145 -10.43 17.40 -0.85
C LEU A 145 -11.43 16.82 0.15
N LYS A 146 -12.70 17.25 0.08
CA LYS A 146 -13.79 16.70 0.89
C LYS A 146 -14.25 15.32 0.40
N ILE A 147 -14.31 15.11 -0.92
CA ILE A 147 -14.73 13.84 -1.54
C ILE A 147 -13.60 12.79 -1.46
N GLU A 148 -12.36 13.25 -1.60
CA GLU A 148 -11.14 12.45 -1.67
C GLU A 148 -10.20 12.75 -0.49
N PRO A 149 -10.49 12.24 0.73
CA PRO A 149 -9.70 12.57 1.93
C PRO A 149 -8.24 12.06 1.87
N LYS A 150 -7.88 11.27 0.86
CA LYS A 150 -6.51 10.79 0.61
C LYS A 150 -5.67 11.84 -0.13
N ILE A 151 -6.29 12.85 -0.74
CA ILE A 151 -5.60 13.98 -1.34
C ILE A 151 -5.24 14.95 -0.22
N SER A 152 -3.94 15.18 -0.04
CA SER A 152 -3.43 16.08 1.01
C SER A 152 -3.32 17.53 0.57
N LEU A 153 -3.28 17.79 -0.74
CA LEU A 153 -3.04 19.10 -1.31
C LEU A 153 -3.55 19.14 -2.77
N ALA A 154 -4.27 20.19 -3.14
CA ALA A 154 -4.67 20.46 -4.52
C ALA A 154 -4.21 21.87 -4.92
N TYR A 155 -3.71 22.04 -6.13
CA TYR A 155 -3.25 23.34 -6.62
C TYR A 155 -3.17 23.35 -8.15
N LEU A 156 -3.24 24.56 -8.70
CA LEU A 156 -3.05 24.86 -10.11
C LEU A 156 -1.74 25.61 -10.30
N VAL A 157 -0.93 25.18 -11.25
CA VAL A 157 0.32 25.86 -11.65
C VAL A 157 0.11 26.47 -13.03
N LEU A 158 0.35 27.77 -13.13
CA LEU A 158 0.14 28.53 -14.36
C LEU A 158 1.45 28.76 -15.11
N GLU A 159 1.33 28.98 -16.43
CA GLU A 159 2.47 29.27 -17.30
C GLU A 159 3.24 30.53 -16.89
N ASN A 160 2.61 31.47 -16.18
CA ASN A 160 3.28 32.66 -15.65
C ASN A 160 3.96 32.43 -14.28
N GLY A 161 4.06 31.19 -13.83
CA GLY A 161 4.70 30.82 -12.56
C GLY A 161 3.84 31.07 -11.32
N MET A 162 2.61 31.56 -11.47
CA MET A 162 1.65 31.64 -10.38
C MET A 162 1.16 30.26 -9.98
N VAL A 163 0.87 30.10 -8.69
CA VAL A 163 0.27 28.88 -8.15
C VAL A 163 -0.98 29.24 -7.38
N ILE A 164 -2.12 28.61 -7.68
CA ILE A 164 -3.37 28.75 -6.93
C ILE A 164 -3.57 27.48 -6.09
N SER A 165 -3.52 27.55 -4.76
CA SER A 165 -3.52 26.35 -3.89
C SER A 165 -4.70 26.26 -2.93
N SER A 166 -5.24 25.06 -2.70
CA SER A 166 -6.33 24.77 -1.77
C SER A 166 -6.10 25.18 -0.30
N THR A 167 -4.87 25.51 0.10
CA THR A 167 -4.52 25.83 1.48
C THR A 167 -3.61 27.04 1.56
N LYS A 168 -3.81 27.83 2.61
CA LYS A 168 -2.91 28.93 3.00
C LYS A 168 -1.56 28.46 3.51
N THR A 169 -1.48 27.20 3.91
CA THR A 169 -0.25 26.58 4.41
C THR A 169 0.44 25.89 3.25
N PHE A 170 0.89 26.67 2.28
CA PHE A 170 1.90 26.16 1.35
C PHE A 170 3.23 26.19 2.07
N TYR A 171 4.09 25.22 1.80
CA TYR A 171 5.36 25.18 2.51
C TYR A 171 6.20 26.40 2.11
N PRO A 172 6.89 27.05 3.06
CA PRO A 172 7.75 28.21 2.79
C PRO A 172 8.82 27.98 1.72
N ALA A 173 9.12 26.71 1.41
CA ALA A 173 10.02 26.31 0.34
C ALA A 173 9.32 26.19 -1.04
N VAL A 174 8.01 25.93 -1.09
CA VAL A 174 7.19 25.93 -2.31
C VAL A 174 6.82 27.36 -2.72
N GLU A 175 6.60 28.25 -1.76
CA GLU A 175 6.45 29.71 -1.96
C GLU A 175 7.56 30.35 -2.80
N LYS A 176 8.77 29.78 -2.74
CA LYS A 176 9.98 30.34 -3.33
C LYS A 176 10.49 29.59 -4.56
N ALA A 177 9.86 28.47 -4.90
CA ALA A 177 10.28 27.62 -6.01
C ALA A 177 9.29 27.69 -7.16
N ASP A 178 9.81 27.65 -8.38
CA ASP A 178 8.99 27.53 -9.59
C ASP A 178 8.53 26.08 -9.75
N MET A 179 7.22 25.84 -9.60
CA MET A 179 6.66 24.49 -9.70
C MET A 179 6.80 23.87 -11.09
N ARG A 180 6.96 24.69 -12.13
CA ARG A 180 7.16 24.22 -13.52
C ARG A 180 8.50 23.49 -13.69
N THR A 181 9.43 23.68 -12.75
CA THR A 181 10.72 22.99 -12.75
C THR A 181 10.65 21.56 -12.23
N ARG A 182 9.54 21.16 -11.60
CA ARG A 182 9.35 19.83 -11.01
C ARG A 182 9.14 18.78 -12.09
N ASP A 183 9.65 17.57 -11.86
CA ASP A 183 9.57 16.48 -12.83
C ASP A 183 8.12 16.05 -13.09
N TRP A 184 7.30 15.94 -12.03
CA TRP A 184 5.87 15.63 -12.17
C TRP A 184 5.12 16.60 -13.09
N TYR A 185 5.53 17.88 -13.12
CA TYR A 185 4.93 18.89 -13.99
C TYR A 185 5.36 18.65 -15.44
N LYS A 186 6.67 18.52 -15.67
CA LYS A 186 7.25 18.29 -17.00
C LYS A 186 6.72 16.99 -17.61
N ASP A 187 6.58 15.94 -16.81
CA ASP A 187 6.09 14.64 -17.25
C ASP A 187 4.62 14.71 -17.64
N ALA A 188 3.77 15.38 -16.86
CA ALA A 188 2.37 15.58 -17.21
C ALA A 188 2.20 16.42 -18.49
N VAL A 189 2.97 17.52 -18.62
CA VAL A 189 2.97 18.36 -19.84
C VAL A 189 3.42 17.54 -21.06
N LYS A 190 4.50 16.77 -20.92
CA LYS A 190 5.02 15.90 -21.98
C LYS A 190 4.03 14.79 -22.36
N ALA A 191 3.33 14.22 -21.38
CA ALA A 191 2.32 13.19 -21.61
C ALA A 191 1.06 13.75 -22.28
N GLY A 192 0.75 15.05 -22.10
CA GLY A 192 -0.45 15.68 -22.66
C GLY A 192 -1.76 15.23 -21.99
N THR A 193 -1.68 14.42 -20.94
CA THR A 193 -2.82 13.78 -20.27
C THR A 193 -2.54 13.64 -18.78
N VAL A 194 -3.50 13.10 -18.03
CA VAL A 194 -3.34 12.81 -16.61
C VAL A 194 -2.17 11.84 -16.40
N ASN A 195 -1.27 12.17 -15.48
CA ASN A 195 -0.05 11.42 -15.24
C ASN A 195 0.28 11.38 -13.74
N TRP A 196 0.67 10.22 -13.26
CA TRP A 196 1.22 10.05 -11.91
C TRP A 196 2.74 10.20 -11.94
N SER A 197 3.28 10.89 -10.95
CA SER A 197 4.72 10.89 -10.69
C SER A 197 5.16 9.58 -10.02
N ASP A 198 6.45 9.29 -10.06
CA ASP A 198 7.07 8.39 -9.08
C ASP A 198 7.01 9.00 -7.66
N LEU A 199 7.33 8.19 -6.65
CA LEU A 199 7.52 8.66 -5.28
C LEU A 199 8.72 9.62 -5.22
N TYR A 200 8.51 10.83 -4.68
CA TYR A 200 9.57 11.83 -4.54
C TYR A 200 9.52 12.51 -3.18
N THR A 201 10.63 13.15 -2.79
CA THR A 201 10.69 13.98 -1.59
C THR A 201 10.29 15.42 -1.91
N GLY A 202 9.25 15.91 -1.23
CA GLY A 202 8.77 17.28 -1.29
C GLY A 202 9.74 18.25 -0.65
N THR A 203 9.51 19.55 -0.85
CA THR A 203 10.37 20.61 -0.30
C THR A 203 10.30 20.75 1.23
N ASP A 204 9.34 20.08 1.85
CA ASP A 204 9.12 19.98 3.29
C ASP A 204 9.63 18.63 3.87
N ASN A 205 10.41 17.89 3.09
CA ASN A 205 10.99 16.58 3.41
C ASN A 205 9.98 15.43 3.60
N ARG A 206 8.71 15.60 3.21
CA ARG A 206 7.75 14.48 3.16
C ARG A 206 7.78 13.77 1.81
N SER A 207 7.37 12.51 1.79
CA SER A 207 7.26 11.74 0.56
C SER A 207 5.89 11.96 -0.11
N TYR A 208 5.91 12.18 -1.42
CA TYR A 208 4.73 12.47 -2.21
C TYR A 208 4.68 11.63 -3.48
N VAL A 209 3.46 11.40 -3.93
CA VAL A 209 3.13 11.03 -5.30
C VAL A 209 2.16 12.12 -5.78
N THR A 210 2.30 12.58 -7.02
CA THR A 210 1.48 13.65 -7.58
C THR A 210 0.78 13.16 -8.83
N CYS A 211 -0.55 13.34 -8.88
CA CYS A 211 -1.33 13.23 -10.10
C CYS A 211 -1.48 14.62 -10.69
N ALA A 212 -1.07 14.79 -11.93
CA ALA A 212 -1.12 16.08 -12.62
C ALA A 212 -1.66 15.89 -14.04
N THR A 213 -2.30 16.92 -14.57
CA THR A 213 -2.80 16.92 -15.96
C THR A 213 -2.61 18.32 -16.54
N PRO A 214 -2.15 18.45 -17.79
CA PRO A 214 -2.02 19.75 -18.44
C PRO A 214 -3.39 20.28 -18.86
N ILE A 215 -3.60 21.58 -18.63
CA ILE A 215 -4.83 22.32 -18.95
C ILE A 215 -4.53 23.18 -20.17
N HIS A 216 -5.42 23.18 -21.16
CA HIS A 216 -5.20 23.95 -22.39
C HIS A 216 -6.34 24.92 -22.69
N ASP A 217 -5.99 26.04 -23.32
CA ASP A 217 -6.98 26.96 -23.89
C ASP A 217 -7.64 26.40 -25.16
N LYS A 218 -8.64 27.13 -25.70
CA LYS A 218 -9.32 26.75 -26.96
C LYS A 218 -8.38 26.61 -28.16
N LYS A 219 -7.17 27.15 -28.11
CA LYS A 219 -6.15 27.07 -29.17
C LYS A 219 -5.19 25.91 -28.94
N GLY A 220 -5.36 25.13 -27.87
CA GLY A 220 -4.47 24.04 -27.49
C GLY A 220 -3.16 24.50 -26.85
N GLN A 221 -3.09 25.74 -26.35
CA GLN A 221 -1.93 26.24 -25.63
C GLN A 221 -2.07 25.90 -24.15
N LEU A 222 -0.97 25.46 -23.53
CA LEU A 222 -0.89 25.24 -22.09
C LEU A 222 -1.18 26.56 -21.36
N VAL A 223 -1.94 26.49 -20.26
CA VAL A 223 -2.34 27.65 -19.45
C VAL A 223 -2.01 27.48 -17.98
#